data_AF-A0A1M6HFM5-F1
#
_entry.id   AF-A0A1M6HFM5-F1
#
_cell.length_a   1.000
_cell.length_b   1.000
_cell.length_c   1.000
_cell.angle_alpha   90.00
_cell.angle_beta   90.00
_cell.angle_gamma   90.00
#
_symmetry.space_group_name_H-M   'P 1'
#
loop_
_entity.id
_entity.type
_entity.pdbx_description
1 polymer ?
#
loop_
_entity_poly.entity_id
_entity_poly.type
_entity_poly.pdbx_seq_one_letter_code
_entity_poly.pdbx_strand_id
1 'polypeptide(L)'
;MVLGLIVLGSSLLGLQAMVHPTLNSCEFPALHEDAKVGEGLEGVWRYTVNNAPPEYSKGSIAIVKEEGSYGVEVHLAEGSLKGFNVAIEGNSVSFDLTIEGTVVSVKLKADGDKLTGTSSSSEGTYTIEGSRVKRL
;
A
#
# COMPACT_ATOMS: atom_id res chain seq x y z
N MET A 1 10.70 74.88 5.19
CA MET A 1 11.46 73.68 4.78
C MET A 1 11.24 73.50 3.30
N VAL A 2 12.34 73.44 2.56
CA VAL A 2 12.44 73.68 1.11
C VAL A 2 12.18 72.40 0.31
N LEU A 3 11.45 72.56 -0.78
CA LEU A 3 11.23 71.62 -1.88
C LEU A 3 12.56 71.22 -2.55
N GLY A 4 12.78 69.94 -2.82
CA GLY A 4 13.85 69.48 -3.70
C GLY A 4 13.76 67.96 -3.92
N LEU A 5 14.20 67.37 -5.02
CA LEU A 5 14.64 67.85 -6.32
C LEU A 5 14.48 66.62 -7.25
N ILE A 6 14.18 66.88 -8.52
CA ILE A 6 14.09 65.92 -9.62
C ILE A 6 15.41 65.15 -9.78
N VAL A 7 15.34 63.83 -10.07
CA VAL A 7 16.36 63.17 -10.89
C VAL A 7 15.66 62.40 -12.01
N LEU A 8 15.82 62.95 -13.21
CA LEU A 8 15.59 62.32 -14.51
C LEU A 8 16.76 61.38 -14.82
N GLY A 9 16.46 60.21 -15.34
CA GLY A 9 17.43 59.40 -16.06
C GLY A 9 16.96 57.96 -16.17
N SER A 10 17.12 57.23 -17.26
CA SER A 10 17.58 57.51 -18.62
C SER A 10 17.13 56.30 -19.42
N SER A 11 16.65 56.51 -20.65
CA SER A 11 16.34 55.42 -21.57
C SER A 11 17.51 54.48 -21.74
N LEU A 12 17.26 53.17 -21.64
CA LEU A 12 18.11 52.17 -22.28
C LEU A 12 17.20 51.21 -23.05
N LEU A 13 17.07 51.48 -24.36
CA LEU A 13 16.65 50.47 -25.32
C LEU A 13 17.83 49.50 -25.48
N GLY A 14 17.71 48.35 -24.84
CA GLY A 14 18.57 47.18 -25.05
C GLY A 14 17.69 46.03 -25.51
N LEU A 15 17.71 45.76 -26.81
CA LEU A 15 17.06 44.64 -27.47
C LEU A 15 17.91 43.36 -27.28
N GLN A 16 17.27 42.20 -27.44
CA GLN A 16 17.80 40.82 -27.47
C GLN A 16 17.94 40.20 -26.04
N ALA A 17 17.44 39.01 -25.73
CA ALA A 17 17.16 37.85 -26.57
C ALA A 17 15.91 37.10 -26.07
N MET A 18 15.22 36.46 -27.01
CA MET A 18 14.24 35.41 -26.71
C MET A 18 14.98 34.31 -25.95
N VAL A 19 14.58 34.04 -24.71
CA VAL A 19 14.87 32.76 -24.04
C VAL A 19 13.54 32.04 -23.94
N HIS A 20 13.57 30.83 -24.48
CA HIS A 20 12.46 29.92 -24.69
C HIS A 20 11.64 29.72 -23.41
N PRO A 21 10.35 29.31 -23.49
CA PRO A 21 9.64 28.82 -22.33
C PRO A 21 10.40 27.60 -21.79
N THR A 22 11.20 27.82 -20.75
CA THR A 22 11.69 26.72 -19.94
C THR A 22 10.47 26.24 -19.17
N LEU A 23 9.92 25.10 -19.58
CA LEU A 23 9.05 24.29 -18.74
C LEU A 23 9.92 23.81 -17.59
N ASN A 24 10.06 24.67 -16.59
CA ASN A 24 10.63 24.34 -15.31
C ASN A 24 9.78 25.13 -14.31
N SER A 25 9.05 24.53 -13.41
CA SER A 25 9.24 23.21 -12.81
C SER A 25 7.86 22.63 -12.60
N CYS A 26 7.73 21.32 -12.78
CA CYS A 26 6.68 20.59 -12.10
C CYS A 26 6.66 21.09 -10.66
N GLU A 27 5.59 21.80 -10.31
CA GLU A 27 5.12 21.87 -8.95
C GLU A 27 4.86 20.42 -8.60
N PHE A 28 5.92 19.72 -8.16
CA PHE A 28 5.74 18.53 -7.36
C PHE A 28 4.88 19.02 -6.21
N PRO A 29 3.60 18.63 -6.13
CA PRO A 29 2.86 18.89 -4.91
C PRO A 29 3.73 18.31 -3.82
N ALA A 30 4.12 19.15 -2.86
CA ALA A 30 4.73 18.69 -1.64
C ALA A 30 3.91 17.48 -1.20
N LEU A 31 4.53 16.29 -1.23
CA LEU A 31 3.90 15.04 -0.83
C LEU A 31 3.45 15.27 0.61
N HIS A 32 2.18 15.63 0.73
CA HIS A 32 1.52 15.85 1.98
C HIS A 32 1.39 14.47 2.59
N GLU A 33 2.09 14.34 3.71
CA GLU A 33 1.92 13.32 4.72
C GLU A 33 2.33 11.91 4.30
N ASP A 34 3.23 11.36 5.10
CA ASP A 34 3.31 9.97 5.48
C ASP A 34 1.90 9.35 5.59
N ALA A 35 1.32 8.97 4.46
CA ALA A 35 0.35 7.92 4.44
C ALA A 35 1.11 6.73 5.05
N LYS A 36 0.80 6.45 6.30
CA LYS A 36 1.19 5.26 7.05
C LYS A 36 0.64 4.03 6.30
N VAL A 37 1.23 3.73 5.14
CA VAL A 37 0.85 2.64 4.24
C VAL A 37 1.17 1.35 4.98
N GLY A 38 0.11 0.63 5.34
CA GLY A 38 0.17 -0.63 6.07
C GLY A 38 0.15 -0.53 7.59
N GLU A 39 -0.03 0.66 8.18
CA GLU A 39 -0.19 0.70 9.63
C GLU A 39 -1.46 0.00 10.08
N GLY A 40 -1.25 -1.05 10.86
CA GLY A 40 -2.31 -1.93 11.32
C GLY A 40 -2.52 -3.16 10.44
N LEU A 41 -1.78 -3.40 9.34
CA LEU A 41 -1.81 -4.74 8.72
C LEU A 41 -0.91 -5.73 9.47
N GLU A 42 0.17 -5.23 10.03
CA GLU A 42 1.15 -6.01 10.81
C GLU A 42 0.48 -6.67 12.02
N GLY A 43 0.69 -7.97 12.16
CA GLY A 43 0.03 -8.74 13.20
C GLY A 43 -0.23 -10.19 12.84
N VAL A 44 -0.78 -10.90 13.83
CA VAL A 44 -1.34 -12.23 13.64
C VAL A 44 -2.85 -12.12 13.60
N TRP A 45 -3.43 -12.68 12.55
CA TRP A 45 -4.84 -12.64 12.24
C TRP A 45 -5.39 -14.05 12.25
N ARG A 46 -6.54 -14.29 12.87
CA ARG A 46 -7.25 -15.56 12.71
C ARG A 46 -8.29 -15.38 11.63
N TYR A 47 -8.36 -16.31 10.68
CA TYR A 47 -9.30 -16.24 9.58
C TYR A 47 -10.18 -17.48 9.51
N THR A 48 -11.29 -17.33 8.78
CA THR A 48 -12.23 -18.37 8.41
C THR A 48 -12.65 -18.14 6.96
N VAL A 49 -12.68 -19.20 6.18
CA VAL A 49 -13.08 -19.17 4.77
C VAL A 49 -14.37 -19.96 4.63
N ASN A 50 -15.43 -19.29 4.21
CA ASN A 50 -16.71 -19.94 4.00
C ASN A 50 -16.66 -20.80 2.73
N ASN A 51 -17.23 -22.01 2.79
CA ASN A 51 -17.29 -22.98 1.69
C ASN A 51 -15.93 -23.52 1.18
N ALA A 52 -14.84 -23.28 1.91
CA ALA A 52 -13.57 -23.94 1.63
C ALA A 52 -13.52 -25.35 2.23
N PRO A 53 -12.68 -26.25 1.70
CA PRO A 53 -12.41 -27.54 2.33
C PRO A 53 -12.01 -27.37 3.81
N PRO A 54 -12.39 -28.29 4.71
CA PRO A 54 -12.19 -28.13 6.16
C PRO A 54 -10.74 -27.84 6.56
N GLU A 55 -9.79 -28.41 5.82
CA GLU A 55 -8.35 -28.22 5.99
C GLU A 55 -7.87 -26.76 5.75
N TYR A 56 -8.57 -26.01 4.87
CA TYR A 56 -8.27 -24.61 4.54
C TYR A 56 -9.28 -23.62 5.13
N SER A 57 -10.38 -24.13 5.70
CA SER A 57 -11.50 -23.35 6.22
C SER A 57 -11.12 -22.40 7.36
N LYS A 58 -10.03 -22.67 8.08
CA LYS A 58 -9.60 -21.89 9.24
C LYS A 58 -8.09 -21.96 9.41
N GLY A 59 -7.53 -20.87 9.93
CA GLY A 59 -6.11 -20.79 10.22
C GLY A 59 -5.75 -19.45 10.82
N SER A 60 -4.46 -19.16 10.82
CA SER A 60 -3.95 -17.83 11.15
C SER A 60 -2.99 -17.31 10.10
N ILE A 61 -3.04 -16.01 9.83
CA ILE A 61 -2.16 -15.31 8.91
C ILE A 61 -1.27 -14.40 9.74
N ALA A 62 0.04 -14.58 9.65
CA ALA A 62 1.03 -13.67 10.17
C ALA A 62 1.47 -12.72 9.05
N ILE A 63 1.34 -11.42 9.29
CA ILE A 63 1.82 -10.36 8.41
C ILE A 63 2.91 -9.63 9.19
N VAL A 64 4.14 -9.65 8.66
CA VAL A 64 5.33 -9.09 9.30
C VAL A 64 6.00 -8.12 8.34
N LYS A 65 6.47 -6.99 8.84
CA LYS A 65 7.26 -6.03 8.06
C LYS A 65 8.74 -6.35 8.20
N GLU A 66 9.42 -6.60 7.08
CA GLU A 66 10.84 -6.95 7.01
C GLU A 66 11.58 -5.91 6.16
N GLU A 67 12.48 -5.13 6.76
CA GLU A 67 13.42 -4.18 6.09
C GLU A 67 12.86 -3.43 4.85
N GLY A 68 11.63 -2.92 4.93
CA GLY A 68 10.98 -2.15 3.85
C GLY A 68 10.06 -2.96 2.92
N SER A 69 9.85 -4.25 3.22
CA SER A 69 8.93 -5.16 2.54
C SER A 69 7.99 -5.85 3.54
N TYR A 70 7.01 -6.61 3.04
CA TYR A 70 6.08 -7.36 3.88
C TYR A 70 6.19 -8.85 3.60
N GLY A 71 6.35 -9.64 4.66
CA GLY A 71 6.25 -11.09 4.66
C GLY A 71 4.86 -11.52 5.11
N VAL A 72 4.32 -12.56 4.45
CA VAL A 72 3.05 -13.19 4.83
C VAL A 72 3.27 -14.69 5.01
N GLU A 73 2.81 -15.23 6.14
CA GLU A 73 2.78 -16.67 6.41
C GLU A 73 1.40 -17.10 6.88
N VAL A 74 0.87 -18.16 6.29
CA VAL A 74 -0.45 -18.70 6.60
C VAL A 74 -0.28 -20.03 7.31
N HIS A 75 -0.65 -20.09 8.57
CA HIS A 75 -0.64 -21.30 9.37
C HIS A 75 -2.02 -21.97 9.33
N LEU A 76 -2.03 -23.21 8.84
CA LEU A 76 -3.14 -24.14 8.79
C LEU A 76 -2.93 -25.24 9.84
N ALA A 77 -3.90 -26.15 9.98
CA ALA A 77 -3.74 -27.31 10.85
C ALA A 77 -2.65 -28.28 10.34
N GLU A 78 -2.56 -28.44 9.01
CA GLU A 78 -1.64 -29.37 8.34
C GLU A 78 -0.23 -28.81 8.12
N GLY A 79 0.00 -27.52 8.38
CA GLY A 79 1.31 -26.88 8.18
C GLY A 79 1.23 -25.38 7.98
N SER A 80 2.32 -24.77 7.52
CA SER A 80 2.35 -23.36 7.12
C SER A 80 2.66 -23.18 5.63
N LEU A 81 2.07 -22.15 5.05
CA LEU A 81 2.25 -21.74 3.66
C LEU A 81 2.85 -20.34 3.63
N LYS A 82 3.96 -20.17 2.93
CA LYS A 82 4.57 -18.86 2.73
C LYS A 82 3.91 -18.14 1.56
N GLY A 83 3.42 -16.93 1.81
CA GLY A 83 2.93 -16.03 0.78
C GLY A 83 4.07 -15.48 -0.07
N PHE A 84 3.82 -15.32 -1.37
CA PHE A 84 4.70 -14.64 -2.31
C PHE A 84 3.94 -13.57 -3.09
N ASN A 85 4.62 -12.75 -3.89
CA ASN A 85 4.03 -11.60 -4.58
C ASN A 85 3.24 -10.66 -3.64
N VAL A 86 3.78 -10.42 -2.44
CA VAL A 86 3.11 -9.60 -1.43
C VAL A 86 3.09 -8.14 -1.89
N ALA A 87 1.91 -7.55 -1.97
CA ALA A 87 1.69 -6.14 -2.26
C ALA A 87 0.78 -5.52 -1.19
N ILE A 88 1.11 -4.30 -0.77
CA ILE A 88 0.36 -3.53 0.23
C ILE A 88 -0.14 -2.25 -0.41
N GLU A 89 -1.44 -2.00 -0.28
CA GLU A 89 -2.11 -0.80 -0.76
C GLU A 89 -2.96 -0.22 0.40
N GLY A 90 -2.40 0.75 1.11
CA GLY A 90 -3.06 1.36 2.28
C GLY A 90 -3.31 0.34 3.39
N ASN A 91 -4.57 -0.04 3.61
CA ASN A 91 -4.99 -1.06 4.60
C ASN A 91 -5.33 -2.42 3.97
N SER A 92 -4.96 -2.62 2.71
CA SER A 92 -5.16 -3.88 2.00
C SER A 92 -3.83 -4.56 1.71
N VAL A 93 -3.83 -5.90 1.76
CA VAL A 93 -2.71 -6.77 1.42
C VAL A 93 -3.18 -7.79 0.40
N SER A 94 -2.37 -7.99 -0.65
CA SER A 94 -2.56 -9.09 -1.59
C SER A 94 -1.30 -9.93 -1.66
N PHE A 95 -1.47 -11.25 -1.76
CA PHE A 95 -0.38 -12.20 -1.87
C PHE A 95 -0.89 -13.47 -2.52
N ASP A 96 0.03 -14.25 -3.07
CA ASP A 96 -0.25 -15.54 -3.68
C ASP A 96 0.25 -16.67 -2.78
N LEU A 97 -0.46 -17.80 -2.80
CA LEU A 97 -0.09 -19.05 -2.15
C LEU A 97 -0.03 -20.16 -3.18
N THR A 98 0.82 -21.16 -2.94
CA THR A 98 0.79 -22.42 -3.71
C THR A 98 0.16 -23.50 -2.84
N ILE A 99 -0.99 -24.00 -3.25
CA ILE A 99 -1.72 -25.09 -2.59
C ILE A 99 -1.84 -26.23 -3.60
N GLU A 100 -1.26 -27.39 -3.29
CA GLU A 100 -1.26 -28.58 -4.17
C GLU A 100 -0.83 -28.29 -5.63
N GLY A 101 0.12 -27.37 -5.82
CA GLY A 101 0.62 -26.98 -7.15
C GLY A 101 -0.25 -25.94 -7.88
N THR A 102 -1.36 -25.50 -7.29
CA THR A 102 -2.21 -24.43 -7.81
C THR A 102 -1.89 -23.11 -7.12
N VAL A 103 -1.84 -22.03 -7.89
CA VAL A 103 -1.68 -20.67 -7.34
C VAL A 103 -3.04 -20.14 -6.91
N VAL A 104 -3.13 -19.73 -5.65
CA VAL A 104 -4.30 -19.10 -5.05
C VAL A 104 -3.94 -17.67 -4.71
N SER A 105 -4.60 -16.72 -5.36
CA SER A 105 -4.43 -15.30 -5.07
C SER A 105 -5.35 -14.88 -3.95
N VAL A 106 -4.79 -14.26 -2.92
CA VAL A 106 -5.50 -13.81 -1.72
C VAL A 106 -5.45 -12.29 -1.65
N LYS A 107 -6.60 -11.66 -1.42
CA LYS A 107 -6.73 -10.22 -1.18
C LYS A 107 -7.46 -9.99 0.11
N LEU A 108 -6.83 -9.30 1.06
CA LEU A 108 -7.37 -9.01 2.37
C LEU A 108 -7.35 -7.51 2.62
N LYS A 109 -8.32 -7.04 3.38
CA LYS A 109 -8.44 -5.67 3.85
C LYS A 109 -8.63 -5.69 5.35
N ALA A 110 -7.80 -4.94 6.05
CA ALA A 110 -7.91 -4.71 7.47
C ALA A 110 -8.72 -3.44 7.75
N ASP A 111 -9.69 -3.57 8.65
CA ASP A 111 -10.48 -2.47 9.20
C ASP A 111 -10.45 -2.59 10.73
N GLY A 112 -9.50 -1.87 11.36
CA GLY A 112 -9.22 -2.02 12.79
C GLY A 112 -8.78 -3.44 13.14
N ASP A 113 -9.61 -4.16 13.90
CA ASP A 113 -9.36 -5.57 14.30
C ASP A 113 -10.16 -6.58 13.48
N LYS A 114 -10.86 -6.14 12.43
CA LYS A 114 -11.56 -7.00 11.49
C LYS A 114 -10.74 -7.17 10.21
N LEU A 115 -10.71 -8.39 9.70
CA LEU A 115 -10.12 -8.73 8.41
C LEU A 115 -11.22 -9.25 7.49
N THR A 116 -11.27 -8.74 6.26
CA THR A 116 -12.19 -9.22 5.23
C THR A 116 -11.44 -9.39 3.93
N GLY A 117 -11.82 -10.36 3.10
CA GLY A 117 -11.14 -10.56 1.85
C GLY A 117 -11.68 -11.70 1.03
N THR A 118 -10.91 -12.10 0.03
CA THR A 118 -11.24 -13.19 -0.88
C THR A 118 -9.99 -13.96 -1.27
N SER A 119 -10.13 -15.28 -1.42
CA SER A 119 -9.18 -16.12 -2.15
C SER A 119 -9.77 -16.49 -3.50
N SER A 120 -8.96 -16.42 -4.55
CA SER A 120 -9.37 -16.76 -5.92
C SER A 120 -8.37 -17.75 -6.53
N SER A 121 -8.91 -18.78 -7.18
CA SER A 121 -8.16 -19.81 -7.90
C SER A 121 -8.92 -20.26 -9.15
N SER A 122 -8.39 -21.24 -9.89
CA SER A 122 -9.10 -21.89 -10.99
C SER A 122 -10.38 -22.60 -10.57
N GLU A 123 -10.52 -22.97 -9.29
CA GLU A 123 -11.70 -23.67 -8.77
C GLU A 123 -12.83 -22.73 -8.35
N GLY A 124 -12.52 -21.46 -8.10
CA GLY A 124 -13.51 -20.48 -7.69
C GLY A 124 -12.93 -19.39 -6.80
N THR A 125 -13.84 -18.55 -6.29
CA THR A 125 -13.52 -17.49 -5.33
C THR A 125 -14.28 -17.71 -4.04
N TYR A 126 -13.55 -17.64 -2.92
CA TYR A 126 -14.09 -17.85 -1.57
C TYR A 126 -13.92 -16.59 -0.74
N THR A 127 -14.89 -16.33 0.14
CA THR A 127 -14.86 -15.18 1.06
C THR A 127 -14.09 -15.54 2.33
N ILE A 128 -13.17 -14.67 2.70
CA ILE A 128 -12.35 -14.77 3.90
C ILE A 128 -12.84 -13.72 4.90
N GLU A 129 -13.12 -14.15 6.11
CA GLU A 129 -13.39 -13.28 7.24
C GLU A 129 -12.40 -13.59 8.36
N GLY A 130 -12.01 -12.58 9.14
CA GLY A 130 -11.05 -12.78 10.20
C GLY A 130 -11.07 -11.69 11.24
N SER A 131 -10.31 -11.95 12.30
CA SER A 131 -10.14 -11.02 13.41
C SER A 131 -8.69 -11.04 13.89
N ARG A 132 -8.20 -9.88 14.31
CA ARG A 132 -6.84 -9.76 14.83
C ARG A 132 -6.70 -10.51 16.14
N VAL A 133 -5.66 -11.33 16.25
CA VAL A 133 -5.27 -12.04 17.47
C VAL A 133 -4.17 -11.27 18.21
N LYS A 134 -3.20 -10.73 17.47
CA LYS A 134 -2.06 -10.02 18.05
C LYS A 134 -1.59 -8.89 17.14
N ARG A 135 -1.25 -7.74 17.71
CA ARG A 135 -0.52 -6.65 17.02
C ARG A 135 0.98 -6.90 17.15
N LEU A 136 1.71 -6.64 16.06
CA LEU A 136 3.16 -6.67 16.02
C LEU A 136 3.71 -5.24 15.96
#